data_AF-A0A353DYE7-F1
#
_entry.id   AF-A0A353DYE7-F1
#
_cell.length_a   1.000
_cell.length_b   1.000
_cell.length_c   1.000
_cell.angle_alpha   90.00
_cell.angle_beta   90.00
_cell.angle_gamma   90.00
#
_symmetry.space_group_name_H-M   'P 1'
#
loop_
_entity.id
_entity.type
_entity.pdbx_description
1 polymer ?
#
loop_
_entity_poly.entity_id
_entity_poly.type
_entity_poly.pdbx_seq_one_letter_code
_entity_poly.pdbx_strand_id
1 'polypeptide(L)'
;MAVLFPKALRPAALCFTMGMGTWLFACGPHFPSWLLSEGDPAFLRAPWIRLKSEMRALIGGKPSPYKAVEARKDRPTQTMEVALADLSQALQSAGYTRQEQQAIQTQHRQQREIIHRYRQAQDRWESMNQSWFPNPNPEPTLDLMPPTEGLPEEFADYLKGAIAYHRNQFPVAREAWKKLLKLPPSKRHYRSTWALYMLGRMQVDRAPAEAIQSFQTLRKGVDEGFSDTLGLAAASLGWEARAAFNLKQYDRAIELYLEQWAAGQDEPSAH
;
A
#
# COMPACT_ATOMS: atom_id res chain seq x y z
N MET A 1 -96.89 -19.99 7.00
CA MET A 1 -97.48 -20.43 8.29
C MET A 1 -96.35 -20.99 9.15
N ALA A 2 -96.25 -20.76 10.46
CA ALA A 2 -96.86 -19.71 11.29
C ALA A 2 -96.00 -19.53 12.59
N VAL A 3 -95.85 -18.27 13.02
CA VAL A 3 -95.65 -17.72 14.39
C VAL A 3 -95.42 -18.76 15.52
N LEU A 4 -94.36 -18.66 16.37
CA LEU A 4 -94.37 -17.76 17.54
C LEU A 4 -92.98 -17.47 18.21
N PHE A 5 -92.84 -16.20 18.63
CA PHE A 5 -91.90 -15.63 19.63
C PHE A 5 -92.51 -15.71 21.07
N PRO A 6 -92.02 -15.03 22.14
CA PRO A 6 -90.70 -14.46 22.48
C PRO A 6 -90.09 -15.26 23.68
N LYS A 7 -89.31 -14.84 24.70
CA LYS A 7 -88.76 -13.58 25.31
C LYS A 7 -87.31 -13.90 25.77
N ALA A 8 -86.28 -13.04 25.72
CA ALA A 8 -86.06 -11.67 26.21
C ALA A 8 -85.75 -11.55 27.72
N LEU A 9 -84.47 -11.29 28.07
CA LEU A 9 -84.07 -10.26 29.05
C LEU A 9 -82.60 -9.83 28.88
N ARG A 10 -82.35 -8.51 28.94
CA ARG A 10 -81.11 -7.78 29.28
C ARG A 10 -81.57 -6.74 30.32
N PRO A 11 -80.77 -6.34 31.34
CA PRO A 11 -79.39 -5.83 31.24
C PRO A 11 -78.45 -6.56 32.26
N ALA A 12 -77.25 -6.13 32.65
CA ALA A 12 -76.53 -4.86 32.44
C ALA A 12 -75.01 -5.08 32.25
N ALA A 13 -74.28 -3.98 32.06
CA ALA A 13 -72.86 -3.98 31.71
C ALA A 13 -71.93 -4.41 32.87
N LEU A 14 -70.84 -5.07 32.52
CA LEU A 14 -69.54 -4.72 33.06
C LEU A 14 -68.57 -4.53 31.90
N CYS A 15 -67.90 -3.39 31.82
CA CYS A 15 -66.91 -3.13 30.78
C CYS A 15 -65.59 -3.82 31.14
N PHE A 16 -65.14 -4.76 30.31
CA PHE A 16 -63.73 -5.11 30.25
C PHE A 16 -63.24 -5.00 28.81
N THR A 17 -62.61 -3.87 28.50
CA THR A 17 -62.03 -3.58 27.18
C THR A 17 -60.73 -4.34 27.00
N MET A 18 -60.82 -5.65 26.83
CA MET A 18 -59.68 -6.46 26.42
C MET A 18 -59.43 -6.20 24.93
N GLY A 19 -58.49 -5.28 24.66
CA GLY A 19 -58.24 -4.75 23.31
C GLY A 19 -57.77 -5.81 22.32
N MET A 20 -57.90 -5.50 21.03
CA MET A 20 -57.34 -6.31 19.95
C MET A 20 -55.80 -6.30 20.04
N GLY A 21 -55.25 -7.29 20.74
CA GLY A 21 -53.82 -7.62 20.71
C GLY A 21 -53.45 -8.21 19.36
N THR A 22 -53.33 -7.37 18.34
CA THR A 22 -52.67 -7.75 17.08
C THR A 22 -51.26 -8.24 17.38
N TRP A 23 -50.83 -9.29 16.68
CA TRP A 23 -49.48 -9.84 16.82
C TRP A 23 -48.45 -8.91 16.19
N LEU A 24 -48.21 -7.77 16.83
CA LEU A 24 -47.00 -6.99 16.64
C LEU A 24 -45.85 -7.80 17.22
N PHE A 25 -45.19 -8.59 16.37
CA PHE A 25 -43.84 -9.04 16.65
C PHE A 25 -43.00 -7.82 17.01
N ALA A 26 -42.47 -7.80 18.22
CA ALA A 26 -41.61 -6.73 18.68
C ALA A 26 -40.29 -6.79 17.90
N CYS A 27 -40.24 -6.07 16.78
CA CYS A 27 -39.06 -5.92 15.93
C CYS A 27 -37.97 -5.09 16.62
N GLY A 28 -37.42 -5.61 17.71
CA GLY A 28 -36.04 -5.31 18.05
C GLY A 28 -35.14 -5.79 16.90
N PRO A 29 -34.13 -5.01 16.48
CA PRO A 29 -33.16 -5.50 15.49
C PRO A 29 -32.50 -6.78 16.03
N HIS A 30 -32.32 -7.78 15.17
CA HIS A 30 -31.69 -9.05 15.55
C HIS A 30 -30.25 -8.79 16.03
N PHE A 31 -30.07 -8.73 17.35
CA PHE A 31 -28.78 -8.57 18.00
C PHE A 31 -28.06 -9.92 18.02
N PRO A 32 -26.95 -10.08 17.28
CA PRO A 32 -26.26 -11.36 17.23
C PRO A 32 -25.49 -11.59 18.54
N SER A 33 -25.63 -12.80 19.10
CA SER A 33 -25.12 -13.15 20.43
C SER A 33 -23.61 -12.99 20.60
N TRP A 34 -22.82 -13.09 19.52
CA TRP A 34 -21.37 -12.90 19.55
C TRP A 34 -20.96 -11.51 20.08
N LEU A 35 -21.80 -10.49 19.88
CA LEU A 35 -21.51 -9.12 20.32
C LEU A 35 -21.57 -8.95 21.85
N LEU A 36 -22.26 -9.86 22.55
CA LEU A 36 -22.34 -9.89 24.02
C LEU A 36 -21.32 -10.86 24.66
N SER A 37 -20.79 -11.83 23.90
CA SER A 37 -19.80 -12.80 24.41
C SER A 37 -18.35 -12.37 24.21
N GLU A 38 -18.06 -11.51 23.23
CA GLU A 38 -16.68 -11.10 22.89
C GLU A 38 -16.30 -9.68 23.37
N GLY A 39 -17.26 -8.88 23.87
CA GLY A 39 -17.02 -7.56 24.45
C GLY A 39 -16.51 -6.48 23.46
N ASP A 40 -15.89 -5.43 23.99
CA ASP A 40 -15.38 -4.28 23.23
C ASP A 40 -14.53 -4.66 21.99
N PRO A 41 -13.66 -5.71 21.99
CA PRO A 41 -12.93 -6.16 20.80
C PRO A 41 -13.80 -6.71 19.66
N ALA A 42 -15.08 -6.99 19.88
CA ALA A 42 -16.06 -7.28 18.83
C ALA A 42 -16.87 -6.03 18.44
N PHE A 43 -17.09 -5.08 19.36
CA PHE A 43 -17.74 -3.80 19.05
C PHE A 43 -16.86 -2.89 18.19
N LEU A 44 -15.54 -2.89 18.41
CA LEU A 44 -14.54 -2.18 17.60
C LEU A 44 -14.20 -2.91 16.28
N ARG A 45 -14.78 -4.11 16.04
CA ARG A 45 -14.52 -4.92 14.85
C ARG A 45 -15.39 -4.43 13.68
N ALA A 46 -14.87 -3.48 12.91
CA ALA A 46 -15.58 -2.84 11.80
C ALA A 46 -16.28 -3.86 10.88
N PRO A 47 -17.59 -3.68 10.55
CA PRO A 47 -18.37 -4.66 9.81
C PRO A 47 -17.86 -4.80 8.36
N TRP A 48 -17.10 -5.88 8.11
CA TRP A 48 -16.40 -6.19 6.86
C TRP A 48 -17.24 -6.06 5.58
N ILE A 49 -18.55 -6.29 5.66
CA ILE A 49 -19.45 -6.45 4.52
C ILE A 49 -19.69 -5.15 3.73
N ARG A 50 -19.36 -3.97 4.28
CA ARG A 50 -19.64 -2.67 3.64
C ARG A 50 -18.47 -1.73 3.41
N LEU A 51 -17.23 -2.05 3.80
CA LEU A 51 -16.12 -1.08 3.74
C LEU A 51 -15.94 -0.45 2.33
N LYS A 52 -16.04 -1.24 1.25
CA LYS A 52 -15.95 -0.73 -0.14
C LYS A 52 -17.17 0.07 -0.62
N SER A 53 -18.35 -0.05 0.01
CA SER A 53 -19.50 0.83 -0.27
C SER A 53 -19.39 2.14 0.51
N GLU A 54 -18.99 2.08 1.78
CA GLU A 54 -18.85 3.28 2.61
C GLU A 54 -17.69 4.15 2.12
N MET A 55 -16.54 3.55 1.75
CA MET A 55 -15.46 4.29 1.08
C MET A 55 -15.92 4.95 -0.23
N ARG A 56 -16.80 4.30 -1.02
CA ARG A 56 -17.35 4.91 -2.25
C ARG A 56 -18.22 6.13 -1.96
N ALA A 57 -18.99 6.09 -0.87
CA ALA A 57 -19.77 7.23 -0.41
C ALA A 57 -18.87 8.37 0.10
N LEU A 58 -17.87 8.06 0.94
CA LEU A 58 -16.95 9.04 1.52
C LEU A 58 -16.12 9.81 0.48
N ILE A 59 -15.73 9.16 -0.63
CA ILE A 59 -14.97 9.80 -1.71
C ILE A 59 -15.83 10.69 -2.60
N GLY A 60 -17.15 10.51 -2.62
CA GLY A 60 -18.07 11.27 -3.47
C GLY A 60 -17.77 11.12 -4.97
N GLY A 61 -17.10 10.05 -5.39
CA GLY A 61 -16.70 9.80 -6.78
C GLY A 61 -15.50 10.60 -7.29
N LYS A 62 -14.77 11.34 -6.45
CA LYS A 62 -13.53 12.03 -6.85
C LYS A 62 -12.44 11.01 -7.26
N PRO A 63 -11.90 11.04 -8.49
CA PRO A 63 -10.75 10.21 -8.85
C PRO A 63 -9.46 10.76 -8.22
N SER A 64 -8.49 9.90 -7.90
CA SER A 64 -7.12 10.35 -7.68
C SER A 64 -6.49 10.73 -9.04
N PRO A 65 -5.64 11.78 -9.11
CA PRO A 65 -4.86 12.05 -10.31
C PRO A 65 -3.77 10.99 -10.56
N TYR A 66 -3.41 10.20 -9.55
CA TYR A 66 -2.43 9.12 -9.65
C TYR A 66 -3.10 7.77 -9.88
N LYS A 67 -2.47 6.89 -10.65
CA LYS A 67 -2.98 5.55 -10.96
C LYS A 67 -2.09 4.47 -10.34
N ALA A 68 -2.70 3.51 -9.66
CA ALA A 68 -2.01 2.32 -9.18
C ALA A 68 -1.58 1.41 -10.34
N VAL A 69 -0.37 0.86 -10.25
CA VAL A 69 0.03 -0.32 -11.03
C VAL A 69 -0.32 -1.56 -10.22
N GLU A 70 -0.98 -2.53 -10.86
CA GLU A 70 -1.36 -3.78 -10.22
C GLU A 70 -0.12 -4.61 -9.84
N ALA A 71 -0.05 -5.05 -8.59
CA ALA A 71 1.08 -5.80 -8.06
C ALA A 71 0.93 -7.29 -8.40
N ARG A 72 1.80 -7.82 -9.26
CA ARG A 72 1.86 -9.26 -9.56
C ARG A 72 2.26 -10.05 -8.31
N LYS A 73 1.91 -11.34 -8.26
CA LYS A 73 2.32 -12.24 -7.17
C LYS A 73 3.84 -12.23 -6.93
N ASP A 74 4.61 -12.17 -8.01
CA ASP A 74 6.06 -11.91 -7.98
C ASP A 74 6.34 -10.40 -8.18
N ARG A 75 6.28 -9.65 -7.08
CA ARG A 75 6.62 -8.22 -7.02
C ARG A 75 8.12 -7.95 -7.28
N PRO A 76 9.09 -8.75 -6.76
CA PRO A 76 10.50 -8.58 -7.10
C PRO A 76 10.80 -8.67 -8.59
N THR A 77 10.28 -9.67 -9.30
CA THR A 77 10.51 -9.82 -10.75
C THR A 77 9.78 -8.74 -11.56
N GLN A 78 8.59 -8.29 -11.15
CA GLN A 78 7.93 -7.11 -11.72
C GLN A 78 8.82 -5.85 -11.59
N THR A 79 9.37 -5.62 -10.39
CA THR A 79 10.32 -4.53 -10.10
C THR A 79 11.63 -4.68 -10.88
N MET A 80 12.01 -5.91 -11.24
CA MET A 80 13.16 -6.16 -12.11
C MET A 80 12.85 -5.78 -13.56
N GLU A 81 11.79 -6.34 -14.15
CA GLU A 81 11.38 -6.10 -15.54
C GLU A 81 11.18 -4.62 -15.84
N VAL A 82 10.39 -3.91 -15.04
CA VAL A 82 10.10 -2.48 -15.23
C VAL A 82 11.39 -1.66 -15.26
N ALA A 83 12.29 -1.88 -14.29
CA ALA A 83 13.54 -1.14 -14.25
C ALA A 83 14.58 -1.53 -15.30
N LEU A 84 14.40 -2.66 -16.01
CA LEU A 84 15.17 -2.97 -17.23
C LEU A 84 14.55 -2.28 -18.46
N ALA A 85 13.22 -2.15 -18.53
CA ALA A 85 12.55 -1.40 -19.58
C ALA A 85 12.91 0.09 -19.52
N ASP A 86 12.84 0.71 -18.33
CA ASP A 86 13.31 2.09 -18.08
C ASP A 86 14.76 2.30 -18.57
N LEU A 87 15.66 1.35 -18.25
CA LEU A 87 17.08 1.43 -18.64
C LEU A 87 17.26 1.29 -20.15
N SER A 88 16.51 0.40 -20.79
CA SER A 88 16.53 0.24 -22.25
C SER A 88 16.07 1.53 -22.94
N GLN A 89 14.98 2.14 -22.47
CA GLN A 89 14.50 3.42 -22.99
C GLN A 89 15.51 4.55 -22.76
N ALA A 90 16.11 4.65 -21.56
CA ALA A 90 17.13 5.64 -21.25
C ALA A 90 18.37 5.55 -22.18
N LEU A 91 18.89 4.34 -22.40
CA LEU A 91 20.06 4.12 -23.27
C LEU A 91 19.73 4.37 -24.76
N GLN A 92 18.50 4.07 -25.19
CA GLN A 92 18.02 4.41 -26.54
C GLN A 92 17.92 5.93 -26.73
N SER A 93 17.31 6.65 -25.78
CA SER A 93 17.21 8.12 -25.82
C SER A 93 18.56 8.82 -25.76
N ALA A 94 19.56 8.21 -25.10
CA ALA A 94 20.93 8.72 -25.03
C ALA A 94 21.83 8.31 -26.23
N GLY A 95 21.30 7.57 -27.22
CA GLY A 95 21.99 7.31 -28.49
C GLY A 95 23.06 6.21 -28.46
N TYR A 96 23.13 5.37 -27.42
CA TYR A 96 24.08 4.26 -27.33
C TYR A 96 23.86 3.25 -28.48
N THR A 97 24.91 2.60 -28.97
CA THR A 97 24.79 1.53 -29.97
C THR A 97 24.07 0.30 -29.41
N ARG A 98 23.51 -0.54 -30.28
CA ARG A 98 22.82 -1.79 -29.86
C ARG A 98 23.74 -2.72 -29.05
N GLN A 99 25.05 -2.73 -29.32
CA GLN A 99 26.01 -3.57 -28.62
C GLN A 99 26.27 -3.07 -27.19
N GLU A 100 26.48 -1.75 -27.02
CA GLU A 100 26.61 -1.13 -25.69
C GLU A 100 25.32 -1.28 -24.88
N GLN A 101 24.15 -1.05 -25.51
CA GLN A 101 22.85 -1.26 -24.89
C GLN A 101 22.71 -2.69 -24.33
N GLN A 102 23.07 -3.70 -25.12
CA GLN A 102 23.01 -5.11 -24.71
C GLN A 102 24.00 -5.42 -23.58
N ALA A 103 25.23 -4.91 -23.64
CA ALA A 103 26.24 -5.10 -22.59
C ALA A 103 25.79 -4.50 -21.25
N ILE A 104 25.39 -3.21 -21.26
CA ILE A 104 24.95 -2.48 -20.06
C ILE A 104 23.71 -3.13 -19.45
N GLN A 105 22.70 -3.49 -20.26
CA GLN A 105 21.49 -4.15 -19.76
C GLN A 105 21.77 -5.55 -19.21
N THR A 106 22.73 -6.29 -19.77
CA THR A 106 23.10 -7.64 -19.30
C THR A 106 23.81 -7.56 -17.95
N GLN A 107 24.84 -6.72 -17.80
CA GLN A 107 25.57 -6.60 -16.54
C GLN A 107 24.70 -5.98 -15.44
N HIS A 108 23.87 -4.98 -15.76
CA HIS A 108 22.93 -4.40 -14.79
C HIS A 108 21.83 -5.39 -14.35
N ARG A 109 21.39 -6.28 -15.26
CA ARG A 109 20.50 -7.40 -14.88
C ARG A 109 21.19 -8.33 -13.88
N GLN A 110 22.40 -8.80 -14.18
CA GLN A 110 23.16 -9.70 -13.30
C GLN A 110 23.37 -9.11 -11.89
N GLN A 111 23.71 -7.81 -11.81
CA GLN A 111 23.82 -7.08 -10.54
C GLN A 111 22.52 -7.09 -9.72
N ARG A 112 21.34 -7.00 -10.35
CA ARG A 112 20.04 -7.04 -9.65
C ARG A 112 19.55 -8.46 -9.37
N GLU A 113 19.88 -9.44 -10.21
CA GLU A 113 19.68 -10.87 -9.94
C GLU A 113 20.50 -11.37 -8.74
N ILE A 114 21.67 -10.78 -8.49
CA ILE A 114 22.46 -10.99 -7.27
C ILE A 114 21.70 -10.48 -6.04
N ILE A 115 21.22 -9.22 -6.07
CA ILE A 115 20.47 -8.62 -4.95
C ILE A 115 19.18 -9.41 -4.66
N HIS A 116 18.47 -9.85 -5.71
CA HIS A 116 17.26 -10.65 -5.57
C HIS A 116 17.55 -12.03 -4.94
N ARG A 117 18.57 -12.76 -5.43
CA ARG A 117 18.99 -14.04 -4.84
C ARG A 117 19.46 -13.89 -3.40
N TYR A 118 20.21 -12.82 -3.10
CA TYR A 118 20.61 -12.49 -1.73
C TYR A 118 19.39 -12.30 -0.84
N ARG A 119 18.40 -11.47 -1.23
CA ARG A 119 17.22 -11.29 -0.36
C ARG A 119 16.41 -12.57 -0.20
N GLN A 120 16.22 -13.38 -1.26
CA GLN A 120 15.56 -14.69 -1.11
C GLN A 120 16.32 -15.65 -0.18
N ALA A 121 17.65 -15.63 -0.18
CA ALA A 121 18.46 -16.41 0.75
C ALA A 121 18.32 -15.86 2.18
N GLN A 122 18.32 -14.54 2.34
CA GLN A 122 18.14 -13.86 3.62
C GLN A 122 16.74 -14.11 4.21
N ASP A 123 15.66 -13.99 3.43
CA ASP A 123 14.29 -14.29 3.86
C ASP A 123 14.18 -15.74 4.41
N ARG A 124 14.82 -16.70 3.71
CA ARG A 124 14.87 -18.10 4.14
C ARG A 124 15.70 -18.27 5.41
N TRP A 125 16.87 -17.63 5.50
CA TRP A 125 17.74 -17.68 6.66
C TRP A 125 17.08 -17.08 7.91
N GLU A 126 16.42 -15.92 7.75
CA GLU A 126 15.61 -15.25 8.78
C GLU A 126 14.44 -16.16 9.22
N SER A 127 13.74 -16.83 8.29
CA SER A 127 12.63 -17.74 8.61
C SER A 127 13.02 -19.00 9.40
N MET A 128 14.29 -19.40 9.35
CA MET A 128 14.83 -20.54 10.11
C MET A 128 15.35 -20.12 11.50
N ASN A 129 15.47 -18.83 11.78
CA ASN A 129 16.05 -18.30 13.02
C ASN A 129 14.97 -18.15 14.11
N GLN A 130 14.93 -19.07 15.06
CA GLN A 130 13.88 -19.14 16.09
C GLN A 130 14.37 -18.58 17.44
N SER A 131 13.45 -18.04 18.26
CA SER A 131 13.78 -17.34 19.52
C SER A 131 14.63 -18.13 20.53
N TRP A 132 14.58 -19.46 20.48
CA TRP A 132 15.36 -20.36 21.34
C TRP A 132 16.33 -21.26 20.57
N PHE A 133 16.27 -21.24 19.23
CA PHE A 133 17.10 -22.04 18.33
C PHE A 133 17.58 -21.13 17.20
N PRO A 134 18.73 -20.45 17.38
CA PRO A 134 19.29 -19.60 16.33
C PRO A 134 19.65 -20.44 15.11
N ASN A 135 19.57 -19.85 13.92
CA ASN A 135 19.87 -20.56 12.68
C ASN A 135 21.34 -21.03 12.67
N PRO A 136 21.63 -22.34 12.56
CA PRO A 136 23.00 -22.86 12.57
C PRO A 136 23.76 -22.63 11.26
N ASN A 137 23.09 -22.19 10.19
CA ASN A 137 23.72 -21.87 8.92
C ASN A 137 24.38 -20.48 8.97
N PRO A 138 25.49 -20.24 8.25
CA PRO A 138 26.06 -18.90 8.12
C PRO A 138 25.04 -17.93 7.47
N GLU A 139 25.09 -16.66 7.86
CA GLU A 139 24.28 -15.61 7.23
C GLU A 139 24.70 -15.44 5.75
N PRO A 140 23.75 -15.31 4.80
CA PRO A 140 24.06 -15.09 3.39
C PRO A 140 24.91 -13.83 3.15
N THR A 141 25.79 -13.88 2.16
CA THR A 141 26.58 -12.71 1.73
C THR A 141 26.01 -12.08 0.46
N LEU A 142 26.08 -10.74 0.37
CA LEU A 142 25.77 -10.02 -0.87
C LEU A 142 27.05 -9.83 -1.69
N ASP A 143 27.37 -10.84 -2.51
CA ASP A 143 28.59 -10.91 -3.31
C ASP A 143 28.47 -10.01 -4.56
N LEU A 144 29.19 -8.90 -4.61
CA LEU A 144 29.03 -7.89 -5.66
C LEU A 144 29.93 -8.14 -6.86
N MET A 145 29.36 -8.03 -8.05
CA MET A 145 30.11 -7.85 -9.30
C MET A 145 30.67 -6.41 -9.41
N PRO A 146 31.71 -6.19 -10.25
CA PRO A 146 32.17 -4.84 -10.58
C PRO A 146 31.05 -3.92 -11.10
N PRO A 147 31.19 -2.58 -10.98
CA PRO A 147 30.26 -1.62 -11.55
C PRO A 147 30.05 -1.83 -13.05
N THR A 148 28.87 -1.46 -13.55
CA THR A 148 28.59 -1.49 -14.99
C THR A 148 29.12 -0.23 -15.64
N GLU A 149 30.13 -0.39 -16.50
CA GLU A 149 30.68 0.71 -17.29
C GLU A 149 29.62 1.26 -18.26
N GLY A 150 29.65 2.56 -18.51
CA GLY A 150 28.66 3.24 -19.37
C GLY A 150 27.23 3.35 -18.78
N LEU A 151 26.93 2.77 -17.60
CA LEU A 151 25.61 2.87 -16.96
C LEU A 151 25.28 4.34 -16.59
N PRO A 152 24.12 4.90 -16.98
CA PRO A 152 23.78 6.29 -16.69
C PRO A 152 23.67 6.58 -15.18
N GLU A 153 24.06 7.80 -14.79
CA GLU A 153 24.31 8.18 -13.39
C GLU A 153 23.16 7.85 -12.43
N GLU A 154 21.90 8.09 -12.84
CA GLU A 154 20.74 7.82 -11.98
C GLU A 154 20.53 6.32 -11.69
N PHE A 155 20.87 5.43 -12.62
CA PHE A 155 20.77 3.99 -12.43
C PHE A 155 21.91 3.48 -11.55
N ALA A 156 23.12 4.05 -11.72
CA ALA A 156 24.28 3.73 -10.92
C ALA A 156 24.14 4.16 -9.44
N ASP A 157 23.72 5.40 -9.18
CA ASP A 157 23.48 5.88 -7.81
C ASP A 157 22.28 5.18 -7.16
N TYR A 158 21.21 4.88 -7.91
CA TYR A 158 20.07 4.12 -7.35
C TYR A 158 20.48 2.71 -6.95
N LEU A 159 21.23 2.00 -7.80
CA LEU A 159 21.75 0.67 -7.52
C LEU A 159 22.70 0.67 -6.31
N LYS A 160 23.61 1.65 -6.23
CA LYS A 160 24.48 1.85 -5.06
C LYS A 160 23.67 2.02 -3.77
N GLY A 161 22.59 2.80 -3.82
CA GLY A 161 21.70 2.99 -2.68
C GLY A 161 20.95 1.71 -2.29
N ALA A 162 20.46 0.94 -3.28
CA ALA A 162 19.80 -0.35 -3.04
C ALA A 162 20.75 -1.40 -2.43
N ILE A 163 21.99 -1.51 -2.93
CA ILE A 163 23.04 -2.37 -2.36
C ILE A 163 23.32 -2.01 -0.90
N ALA A 164 23.46 -0.71 -0.61
CA ALA A 164 23.68 -0.23 0.75
C ALA A 164 22.46 -0.50 1.66
N TYR A 165 21.24 -0.34 1.16
CA TYR A 165 20.00 -0.64 1.88
C TYR A 165 19.94 -2.12 2.27
N HIS A 166 20.18 -3.04 1.34
CA HIS A 166 20.19 -4.48 1.59
C HIS A 166 21.31 -4.94 2.53
N ARG A 167 22.40 -4.16 2.65
CA ARG A 167 23.48 -4.39 3.64
C ARG A 167 23.23 -3.69 4.99
N ASN A 168 22.02 -3.18 5.24
CA ASN A 168 21.66 -2.36 6.41
C ASN A 168 22.50 -1.07 6.58
N GLN A 169 23.25 -0.65 5.55
CA GLN A 169 24.09 0.55 5.53
C GLN A 169 23.25 1.80 5.23
N PHE A 170 22.20 2.01 6.03
CA PHE A 170 21.17 3.03 5.85
C PHE A 170 21.68 4.46 5.60
N PRO A 171 22.76 4.95 6.25
CA PRO A 171 23.32 6.27 5.91
C PRO A 171 23.86 6.33 4.47
N VAL A 172 24.57 5.29 4.03
CA VAL A 172 25.14 5.19 2.68
C VAL A 172 24.04 5.09 1.62
N ALA A 173 22.95 4.37 1.92
CA ALA A 173 21.77 4.30 1.07
C ALA A 173 21.14 5.69 0.84
N ARG A 174 20.89 6.44 1.92
CA ARG A 174 20.32 7.79 1.84
C ARG A 174 21.21 8.75 1.06
N GLU A 175 22.52 8.76 1.28
CA GLU A 175 23.41 9.69 0.58
C GLU A 175 23.60 9.34 -0.91
N ALA A 176 23.51 8.06 -1.30
CA ALA A 176 23.46 7.67 -2.72
C ALA A 176 22.18 8.19 -3.41
N TRP A 177 21.01 8.01 -2.78
CA TRP A 177 19.74 8.53 -3.34
C TRP A 177 19.64 10.06 -3.30
N LYS A 178 20.22 10.74 -2.30
CA LYS A 178 20.37 12.20 -2.30
C LYS A 178 21.33 12.69 -3.39
N LYS A 179 22.40 11.95 -3.72
CA LYS A 179 23.29 12.28 -4.85
C LYS A 179 22.53 12.22 -6.17
N LEU A 180 21.74 11.16 -6.38
CA LEU A 180 20.84 11.03 -7.53
C LEU A 180 19.89 12.22 -7.67
N LEU A 181 19.22 12.62 -6.59
CA LEU A 181 18.25 13.71 -6.62
C LEU A 181 18.88 15.11 -6.82
N LYS A 182 20.21 15.25 -6.63
CA LYS A 182 20.97 16.45 -6.98
C LYS A 182 21.35 16.54 -8.46
N LEU A 183 21.13 15.48 -9.26
CA LEU A 183 21.32 15.56 -10.71
C LEU A 183 20.31 16.55 -11.34
N PRO A 184 20.66 17.20 -12.47
CA PRO A 184 19.68 17.97 -13.25
C PRO A 184 18.47 17.11 -13.65
N PRO A 185 17.24 17.64 -13.72
CA PRO A 185 16.03 16.86 -14.04
C PRO A 185 16.17 15.95 -15.28
N SER A 186 16.82 16.44 -16.33
CA SER A 186 17.11 15.70 -17.58
C SER A 186 18.07 14.51 -17.43
N LYS A 187 18.75 14.36 -16.28
CA LYS A 187 19.65 13.24 -15.94
C LYS A 187 19.06 12.27 -14.89
N ARG A 188 17.83 12.50 -14.41
CA ARG A 188 17.21 11.69 -13.32
C ARG A 188 15.73 11.34 -13.55
N HIS A 189 15.33 11.16 -14.80
CA HIS A 189 13.92 11.01 -15.19
C HIS A 189 13.30 9.69 -14.72
N TYR A 190 14.07 8.60 -14.62
CA TYR A 190 13.55 7.26 -14.33
C TYR A 190 13.64 6.85 -12.85
N ARG A 191 14.53 7.46 -12.08
CA ARG A 191 14.86 7.03 -10.70
C ARG A 191 14.60 8.07 -9.63
N SER A 192 14.19 9.30 -9.99
CA SER A 192 13.78 10.30 -8.98
C SER A 192 12.62 9.79 -8.11
N THR A 193 11.58 9.24 -8.72
CA THR A 193 10.40 8.70 -8.04
C THR A 193 10.76 7.53 -7.12
N TRP A 194 11.57 6.59 -7.62
CA TRP A 194 12.08 5.43 -6.87
C TRP A 194 12.93 5.86 -5.66
N ALA A 195 13.84 6.83 -5.86
CA ALA A 195 14.71 7.36 -4.80
C ALA A 195 13.90 8.07 -3.70
N LEU A 196 12.94 8.92 -4.08
CA LEU A 196 12.08 9.63 -3.12
C LEU A 196 11.16 8.66 -2.35
N TYR A 197 10.61 7.65 -3.01
CA TYR A 197 9.83 6.60 -2.37
C TYR A 197 10.66 5.88 -1.29
N MET A 198 11.86 5.43 -1.63
CA MET A 198 12.73 4.69 -0.70
C MET A 198 13.27 5.57 0.44
N LEU A 199 13.57 6.85 0.20
CA LEU A 199 13.91 7.81 1.25
C LEU A 199 12.75 7.97 2.24
N GLY A 200 11.54 8.26 1.75
CA GLY A 200 10.37 8.42 2.60
C GLY A 200 10.05 7.14 3.38
N ARG A 201 10.09 5.96 2.73
CA ARG A 201 9.92 4.64 3.35
C ARG A 201 10.87 4.38 4.52
N MET A 202 12.10 4.88 4.47
CA MET A 202 13.08 4.76 5.56
C MET A 202 12.82 5.72 6.74
N GLN A 203 11.91 6.68 6.60
CA GLN A 203 11.67 7.76 7.56
C GLN A 203 10.28 7.73 8.20
N VAL A 204 9.30 7.01 7.64
CA VAL A 204 7.88 6.97 8.10
C VAL A 204 7.71 6.87 9.62
N ASP A 205 8.47 5.98 10.27
CA ASP A 205 8.36 5.71 11.71
C ASP A 205 9.46 6.38 12.56
N ARG A 206 10.38 7.14 11.95
CA ARG A 206 11.56 7.78 12.63
C ARG A 206 11.60 9.29 12.50
N ALA A 207 11.17 9.82 11.36
CA ALA A 207 11.07 11.24 11.04
C ALA A 207 9.86 11.43 10.08
N PRO A 208 8.62 11.30 10.57
CA PRO A 208 7.44 11.20 9.70
C PRO A 208 7.27 12.43 8.79
N ALA A 209 7.66 13.63 9.26
CA ALA A 209 7.60 14.86 8.46
C ALA A 209 8.53 14.83 7.24
N GLU A 210 9.75 14.28 7.36
CA GLU A 210 10.66 14.08 6.22
C GLU A 210 10.11 13.03 5.22
N ALA A 211 9.40 12.02 5.73
CA ALA A 211 8.73 11.04 4.90
C ALA A 211 7.59 11.66 4.08
N ILE A 212 6.72 12.46 4.73
CA ILE A 212 5.66 13.23 4.08
C ILE A 212 6.24 14.13 2.97
N GLN A 213 7.29 14.90 3.28
CA GLN A 213 7.96 15.76 2.30
C GLN A 213 8.51 14.97 1.11
N SER A 214 9.09 13.78 1.35
CA SER A 214 9.61 12.90 0.30
C SER A 214 8.51 12.39 -0.62
N PHE A 215 7.36 11.96 -0.07
CA PHE A 215 6.22 11.48 -0.85
C PHE A 215 5.51 12.60 -1.63
N GLN A 216 5.37 13.79 -1.05
CA GLN A 216 4.82 14.95 -1.75
C GLN A 216 5.72 15.41 -2.89
N THR A 217 7.05 15.38 -2.67
CA THR A 217 8.05 15.69 -3.70
C THR A 217 8.09 14.63 -4.81
N LEU A 218 7.85 13.36 -4.48
CA LEU A 218 7.69 12.27 -5.46
C LEU A 218 6.53 12.59 -6.40
N ARG A 219 5.33 12.83 -5.85
CA ARG A 219 4.11 13.03 -6.63
C ARG A 219 4.18 14.29 -7.49
N LYS A 220 4.63 15.41 -6.91
CA LYS A 220 4.96 16.62 -7.67
C LYS A 220 5.95 16.34 -8.81
N GLY A 221 6.94 15.48 -8.59
CA GLY A 221 7.89 15.07 -9.62
C GLY A 221 7.24 14.29 -10.78
N VAL A 222 6.16 13.56 -10.54
CA VAL A 222 5.35 12.89 -11.58
C VAL A 222 4.49 13.91 -12.33
N ASP A 223 3.92 14.89 -11.63
CA ASP A 223 3.22 16.03 -12.25
C ASP A 223 4.15 16.87 -13.13
N GLU A 224 5.43 17.00 -12.74
CA GLU A 224 6.52 17.60 -13.53
C GLU A 224 7.09 16.67 -14.62
N GLY A 225 6.56 15.44 -14.77
CA GLY A 225 6.87 14.53 -15.87
C GLY A 225 8.05 13.57 -15.66
N PHE A 226 8.43 13.23 -14.43
CA PHE A 226 9.28 12.06 -14.18
C PHE A 226 8.51 10.74 -14.32
N SER A 227 9.22 9.67 -14.69
CA SER A 227 8.63 8.35 -14.89
C SER A 227 8.10 7.75 -13.59
N ASP A 228 6.87 7.24 -13.64
CA ASP A 228 6.27 6.44 -12.57
C ASP A 228 5.75 5.08 -13.08
N THR A 229 6.63 4.34 -13.76
CA THR A 229 6.35 3.00 -14.33
C THR A 229 6.00 1.92 -13.30
N LEU A 230 6.03 2.23 -12.00
CA LEU A 230 5.55 1.38 -10.89
C LEU A 230 4.33 1.92 -10.13
N GLY A 231 3.78 3.10 -10.49
CA GLY A 231 2.68 3.70 -9.74
C GLY A 231 3.05 4.08 -8.29
N LEU A 232 4.31 4.44 -8.05
CA LEU A 232 4.84 4.87 -6.75
C LEU A 232 4.17 6.15 -6.26
N ALA A 233 3.62 6.98 -7.14
CA ALA A 233 2.81 8.14 -6.76
C ALA A 233 1.56 7.69 -6.00
N ALA A 234 0.78 6.79 -6.58
CA ALA A 234 -0.38 6.19 -5.91
C ALA A 234 0.02 5.41 -4.66
N ALA A 235 1.10 4.61 -4.73
CA ALA A 235 1.58 3.85 -3.58
C ALA A 235 2.15 4.73 -2.45
N SER A 236 2.58 5.96 -2.73
CA SER A 236 3.09 6.90 -1.72
C SER A 236 1.99 7.43 -0.80
N LEU A 237 0.73 7.48 -1.25
CA LEU A 237 -0.40 8.02 -0.50
C LEU A 237 -0.61 7.26 0.81
N GLY A 238 -0.61 5.92 0.79
CA GLY A 238 -0.75 5.10 2.00
C GLY A 238 0.41 5.21 2.99
N TRP A 239 1.62 5.51 2.51
CA TRP A 239 2.78 5.73 3.37
C TRP A 239 2.85 7.16 3.93
N GLU A 240 2.37 8.15 3.18
CA GLU A 240 2.10 9.49 3.71
C GLU A 240 0.97 9.45 4.76
N ALA A 241 -0.06 8.63 4.53
CA ALA A 241 -1.14 8.41 5.49
C ALA A 241 -0.64 7.81 6.81
N ARG A 242 0.21 6.78 6.75
CA ARG A 242 0.88 6.22 7.95
C ARG A 242 1.78 7.25 8.64
N ALA A 243 2.51 8.07 7.88
CA ALA A 243 3.33 9.14 8.45
C ALA A 243 2.49 10.24 9.13
N ALA A 244 1.36 10.64 8.53
CA ALA A 244 0.39 11.55 9.12
C ALA A 244 -0.26 10.97 10.39
N PHE A 245 -0.62 9.68 10.37
CA PHE A 245 -1.12 8.94 11.53
C PHE A 245 -0.08 8.90 12.68
N ASN A 246 1.20 8.67 12.37
CA ASN A 246 2.29 8.73 13.35
C ASN A 246 2.44 10.15 13.96
N LEU A 247 2.05 11.22 13.25
CA LEU A 247 1.98 12.59 13.76
C LEU A 247 0.62 12.95 14.41
N LYS A 248 -0.29 11.97 14.57
CA LYS A 248 -1.67 12.15 15.06
C LYS A 248 -2.54 13.07 14.18
N GLN A 249 -2.18 13.26 12.92
CA GLN A 249 -2.92 14.04 11.93
C GLN A 249 -4.01 13.16 11.28
N TYR A 250 -4.96 12.70 12.09
CA TYR A 250 -5.89 11.64 11.73
C TYR A 250 -6.77 11.99 10.52
N ASP A 251 -7.27 13.22 10.44
CA ASP A 251 -8.08 13.69 9.31
C ASP A 251 -7.29 13.58 7.99
N ARG A 252 -6.03 14.04 7.99
CA ARG A 252 -5.14 13.96 6.84
C ARG A 252 -4.76 12.53 6.46
N ALA A 253 -4.61 11.64 7.45
CA ALA A 253 -4.39 10.22 7.19
C ALA A 253 -5.60 9.57 6.51
N ILE A 254 -6.82 9.91 6.95
CA ILE A 254 -8.07 9.43 6.34
C ILE A 254 -8.20 9.93 4.89
N GLU A 255 -7.96 11.22 4.63
CA GLU A 255 -7.94 11.77 3.26
C GLU A 255 -7.01 10.97 2.33
N LEU A 256 -5.78 10.71 2.78
CA LEU A 256 -4.76 10.03 2.00
C LEU A 256 -5.06 8.54 1.76
N TYR A 257 -5.63 7.82 2.73
CA TYR A 257 -6.08 6.44 2.52
C TYR A 257 -7.28 6.37 1.56
N LEU A 258 -8.18 7.34 1.61
CA LEU A 258 -9.26 7.46 0.63
C LEU A 258 -8.68 7.76 -0.77
N GLU A 259 -7.74 8.69 -0.90
CA GLU A 259 -7.08 8.97 -2.19
C GLU A 259 -6.34 7.75 -2.75
N GLN A 260 -5.66 6.96 -1.90
CA GLN A 260 -5.02 5.70 -2.29
C GLN A 260 -6.02 4.69 -2.87
N TRP A 261 -7.20 4.56 -2.27
CA TRP A 261 -8.25 3.67 -2.77
C TRP A 261 -8.87 4.20 -4.08
N ALA A 262 -9.06 5.53 -4.22
CA ALA A 262 -9.47 6.15 -5.48
C ALA A 262 -8.44 6.00 -6.62
N ALA A 263 -7.15 5.83 -6.31
CA ALA A 263 -6.11 5.50 -7.28
C ALA A 263 -6.18 4.04 -7.80
N GLY A 264 -7.07 3.21 -7.24
CA GLY A 264 -7.28 1.82 -7.64
C GLY A 264 -6.51 0.78 -6.81
N GLN A 265 -5.92 1.14 -5.66
CA GLN A 265 -5.38 0.15 -4.72
C GLN A 265 -6.52 -0.41 -3.86
N ASP A 266 -7.07 -1.54 -4.29
CA ASP A 266 -8.27 -2.14 -3.72
C ASP A 266 -8.03 -2.94 -2.41
N GLU A 267 -6.77 -2.97 -1.95
CA GLU A 267 -6.31 -3.28 -0.60
C GLU A 267 -5.51 -2.07 -0.06
N PRO A 268 -5.69 -1.66 1.21
CA PRO A 268 -4.70 -0.85 1.91
C PRO A 268 -3.36 -1.58 1.93
N SER A 269 -2.25 -0.87 1.75
CA SER A 269 -0.92 -1.47 1.77
C SER A 269 -0.61 -2.06 3.16
N ALA A 270 -0.77 -3.38 3.31
CA ALA A 270 -0.82 -4.09 4.59
C ALA A 270 0.53 -4.09 5.34
N HIS A 271 0.71 -3.09 6.23
CA HIS A 271 1.99 -2.73 6.86
C HIS A 271 1.83 -2.11 8.26
#